data_AF-A0A822XDU1-F1
#
_entry.id   AF-A0A822XDU1-F1
#
_cell.length_a   1.000
_cell.length_b   1.000
_cell.length_c   1.000
_cell.angle_alpha   90.00
_cell.angle_beta   90.00
_cell.angle_gamma   90.00
#
_symmetry.space_group_name_H-M   'P 1'
#
loop_
_entity.id
_entity.type
_entity.pdbx_description
1 polymer ?
#
loop_
_entity_poly.entity_id
_entity_poly.type
_entity_poly.pdbx_seq_one_letter_code
_entity_poly.pdbx_strand_id
1 'polypeptide(L)'
;MKEPIGLIVDRLSEAVGVHPEMMRVFMTMAGALCLAIEFHSKKSEGRSVYAAVGWVLSGISVYLLAEHYVEIEDPVLVIMTSICLPASIVLAYVE
;
A
#
# COMPACT_ATOMS: atom_id res chain seq x y z
N MET A 1 13.92 9.03 -11.32
CA MET A 1 13.22 8.18 -12.31
C MET A 1 12.03 7.60 -11.61
N LYS A 2 10.81 7.80 -12.14
CA LYS A 2 9.62 7.21 -11.52
C LYS A 2 9.64 5.70 -11.70
N GLU A 3 9.47 5.01 -10.59
CA GLU A 3 9.48 3.55 -10.54
C GLU A 3 8.11 2.99 -10.97
N PRO A 4 8.02 1.71 -11.38
CA PRO A 4 6.88 1.19 -12.12
C PRO A 4 5.54 1.31 -11.38
N ILE A 5 5.56 1.18 -10.04
CA ILE A 5 4.35 1.23 -9.22
C ILE A 5 3.86 2.68 -9.12
N GLY A 6 4.75 3.63 -8.83
CA GLY A 6 4.46 5.07 -8.88
C GLY A 6 3.83 5.49 -10.21
N LEU A 7 4.34 5.00 -11.35
CA LEU A 7 3.76 5.29 -12.66
C LEU A 7 2.32 4.78 -12.81
N ILE A 8 2.01 3.58 -12.32
CA ILE A 8 0.65 3.03 -12.39
C ILE A 8 -0.30 3.87 -11.55
N VAL A 9 0.13 4.27 -10.35
CA VAL A 9 -0.69 5.07 -9.43
C VAL A 9 -0.94 6.47 -9.98
N ASP A 10 0.06 7.07 -10.61
CA ASP A 10 -0.10 8.34 -11.32
C ASP A 10 -1.14 8.23 -12.42
N ARG A 11 -1.07 7.20 -13.27
CA ARG A 11 -2.05 6.98 -14.35
C ARG A 11 -3.46 6.78 -13.82
N LEU A 12 -3.61 6.04 -12.73
CA LEU A 12 -4.90 5.86 -12.07
C LEU A 12 -5.40 7.20 -11.49
N SER A 13 -4.52 8.00 -10.90
CA SER A 13 -4.87 9.31 -10.35
C SER A 13 -5.29 10.30 -11.44
N GLU A 14 -4.59 10.31 -12.58
CA GLU A 14 -4.95 11.07 -13.78
C GLU A 14 -6.32 10.65 -14.31
N ALA A 15 -6.61 9.35 -14.39
CA ALA A 15 -7.88 8.83 -14.87
C ALA A 15 -9.06 9.20 -13.96
N VAL A 16 -8.83 9.30 -12.65
CA VAL A 16 -9.85 9.69 -11.65
C VAL A 16 -9.92 11.21 -11.49
N GLY A 17 -8.93 11.97 -12.00
CA GLY A 17 -8.85 13.42 -11.87
C GLY A 17 -8.41 13.91 -10.49
N VAL A 18 -7.60 13.12 -9.78
CA VAL A 18 -7.12 13.44 -8.42
C VAL A 18 -5.59 13.51 -8.38
N HIS A 19 -5.05 14.24 -7.40
CA HIS A 19 -3.61 14.28 -7.18
C HIS A 19 -3.08 12.90 -6.73
N PRO A 20 -1.89 12.44 -7.17
CA PRO A 20 -1.32 11.14 -6.79
C PRO A 20 -1.25 10.91 -5.27
N GLU A 21 -0.97 11.98 -4.53
CA GLU A 21 -0.95 11.94 -3.07
C GLU A 21 -2.33 11.62 -2.46
N MET A 22 -3.43 12.09 -3.07
CA MET A 22 -4.77 11.70 -2.65
C MET A 22 -5.05 10.24 -2.99
N MET A 23 -4.56 9.75 -4.14
CA MET A 23 -4.68 8.33 -4.50
C MET A 23 -3.98 7.44 -3.46
N ARG A 24 -2.79 7.83 -2.98
CA ARG A 24 -2.11 7.15 -1.86
C ARG A 24 -2.97 7.14 -0.60
N VAL A 25 -3.59 8.26 -0.24
CA VAL A 25 -4.49 8.35 0.92
C VAL A 25 -5.71 7.42 0.75
N PHE A 26 -6.31 7.39 -0.44
CA PHE A 26 -7.41 6.47 -0.74
C PHE A 26 -6.99 5.00 -0.59
N MET A 27 -5.80 4.63 -1.08
CA MET A 27 -5.25 3.29 -0.90
C MET A 27 -5.04 2.96 0.59
N THR A 28 -4.50 3.89 1.38
CA THR A 28 -4.34 3.71 2.83
C THR A 28 -5.69 3.49 3.52
N MET A 29 -6.69 4.32 3.19
CA MET A 29 -8.03 4.20 3.77
C MET A 29 -8.70 2.87 3.38
N ALA A 30 -8.64 2.50 2.10
CA ALA A 30 -9.21 1.26 1.60
C ALA A 30 -8.53 0.04 2.24
N GLY A 31 -7.20 0.05 2.32
CA GLY A 31 -6.43 -1.00 3.00
C GLY A 31 -6.82 -1.15 4.47
N ALA A 32 -6.89 -0.03 5.21
CA ALA A 32 -7.31 -0.02 6.60
C ALA A 32 -8.74 -0.53 6.81
N LEU A 33 -9.68 -0.17 5.93
CA LEU A 33 -11.06 -0.66 5.99
C LEU A 33 -11.14 -2.17 5.74
N CYS A 34 -10.42 -2.68 4.75
CA CYS A 34 -10.36 -4.12 4.47
C CYS A 34 -9.79 -4.91 5.67
N LEU A 35 -8.68 -4.44 6.26
CA LEU A 35 -8.11 -5.06 7.47
C LEU A 35 -9.06 -4.95 8.66
N ALA A 36 -9.75 -3.82 8.83
CA ALA A 36 -10.71 -3.65 9.92
C ALA A 36 -11.89 -4.61 9.79
N ILE A 37 -12.44 -4.81 8.58
CA ILE A 37 -13.51 -5.78 8.31
C ILE A 37 -13.03 -7.19 8.66
N GLU A 38 -11.82 -7.54 8.23
CA GLU A 38 -11.27 -8.87 8.48
C GLU A 38 -11.03 -9.13 9.97
N PHE A 39 -10.28 -8.26 10.64
CA PHE A 39 -9.96 -8.45 12.06
C PHE A 39 -11.17 -8.30 12.99
N HIS A 40 -12.21 -7.60 12.55
CA HIS A 40 -13.49 -7.59 13.27
C HIS A 40 -14.29 -8.88 13.08
N SER A 41 -14.18 -9.51 11.91
CA SER A 41 -14.81 -10.79 11.62
C SER A 41 -14.09 -11.91 12.37
N LYS A 42 -14.61 -12.32 13.53
CA LYS A 42 -14.03 -13.37 14.40
C LYS A 42 -14.01 -14.79 13.78
N LYS A 43 -14.12 -14.93 12.45
CA LYS A 43 -14.66 -16.15 11.83
C LYS A 43 -14.12 -16.53 10.45
N SER A 44 -12.86 -16.26 10.14
CA SER A 44 -12.23 -16.86 8.95
C SER A 44 -11.39 -18.07 9.34
N GLU A 45 -11.93 -19.27 9.12
CA GLU A 45 -11.10 -20.46 8.95
C GLU A 45 -10.62 -20.47 7.49
N GLY A 46 -9.47 -19.84 7.23
CA GLY A 46 -8.85 -19.79 5.90
C GLY A 46 -8.32 -18.40 5.51
N ARG A 47 -7.66 -18.33 4.34
CA ARG A 47 -7.17 -17.07 3.76
C ARG A 47 -8.31 -16.11 3.49
N SER A 48 -8.24 -14.91 4.07
CA SER A 48 -9.22 -13.88 3.77
C SER A 48 -8.78 -12.98 2.63
N VAL A 49 -9.67 -12.84 1.63
CA VAL A 49 -9.49 -11.86 0.55
C VAL A 49 -9.42 -10.44 1.12
N TYR A 50 -10.13 -10.14 2.21
CA TYR A 50 -10.10 -8.82 2.85
C TYR A 50 -8.75 -8.55 3.53
N ALA A 51 -8.14 -9.53 4.21
CA ALA A 51 -6.77 -9.41 4.70
C ALA A 51 -5.78 -9.20 3.56
N ALA A 52 -5.85 -10.05 2.53
CA ALA A 52 -4.92 -9.98 1.40
C ALA A 52 -4.97 -8.62 0.68
N VAL A 53 -6.15 -8.13 0.35
CA VAL A 53 -6.33 -6.81 -0.27
C VAL A 53 -5.90 -5.70 0.68
N GLY A 54 -6.24 -5.82 1.96
CA GLY A 54 -5.87 -4.87 3.00
C GLY A 54 -4.35 -4.68 3.09
N TRP A 55 -3.61 -5.78 3.23
CA TRP A 55 -2.16 -5.77 3.30
C TRP A 55 -1.50 -5.24 2.03
N VAL A 56 -1.92 -5.69 0.86
CA VAL A 56 -1.36 -5.21 -0.42
C VAL A 56 -1.55 -3.70 -0.57
N LEU A 57 -2.76 -3.18 -0.31
CA LEU A 57 -3.03 -1.74 -0.43
C LEU A 57 -2.23 -0.92 0.59
N SER A 58 -2.13 -1.38 1.84
CA SER A 58 -1.33 -0.72 2.87
C SER A 58 0.17 -0.73 2.53
N GLY A 59 0.69 -1.83 1.98
CA GLY A 59 2.10 -1.90 1.58
C GLY A 59 2.41 -1.00 0.39
N ILE A 60 1.55 -0.97 -0.63
CA ILE A 60 1.70 -0.06 -1.77
C ILE A 60 1.66 1.39 -1.29
N SER A 61 0.72 1.76 -0.41
CA SER A 61 0.58 3.15 0.02
C SER A 61 1.80 3.65 0.80
N VAL A 62 2.41 2.81 1.64
CA VAL A 62 3.66 3.14 2.34
C VAL A 62 4.85 3.15 1.39
N TYR A 63 4.91 2.19 0.46
CA TYR A 63 5.99 2.09 -0.52
C TYR A 63 6.10 3.33 -1.42
N LEU A 64 4.97 3.93 -1.81
CA LEU A 64 4.96 5.17 -2.60
C LEU A 64 5.63 6.37 -1.91
N LEU A 65 5.85 6.32 -0.59
CA LEU A 65 6.63 7.36 0.12
C LEU A 65 8.14 7.23 -0.13
N ALA A 66 8.62 6.09 -0.64
CA ALA A 66 10.03 5.88 -0.94
C ALA A 66 10.58 6.93 -1.92
N GLU A 67 9.81 7.32 -2.95
CA GLU A 67 10.25 8.35 -3.91
C GLU A 67 10.55 9.68 -3.20
N HIS A 68 9.65 10.12 -2.32
CA HIS A 68 9.85 11.32 -1.52
C HIS A 68 11.08 11.21 -0.60
N TYR A 69 11.32 10.04 -0.01
CA TYR A 69 12.48 9.82 0.85
C TYR A 69 13.81 9.73 0.10
N VAL A 70 13.78 9.32 -1.16
CA VAL A 70 14.94 9.43 -2.07
C VAL A 70 15.25 10.91 -2.36
N GLU A 71 14.22 11.74 -2.58
CA GLU A 71 14.41 13.18 -2.88
C GLU A 71 15.05 13.96 -1.72
N ILE A 72 14.74 13.60 -0.47
CA ILE A 72 15.33 14.23 0.72
C ILE A 72 16.61 13.52 1.21
N GLU A 73 17.14 12.57 0.43
CA GLU A 73 18.38 11.84 0.72
C GLU A 73 18.37 11.11 2.09
N ASP A 74 17.21 10.57 2.51
CA ASP A 74 17.09 9.81 3.75
C ASP A 74 17.09 8.28 3.48
N PRO A 75 18.26 7.61 3.53
CA PRO A 75 18.35 6.19 3.22
C PRO A 75 17.61 5.30 4.24
N VAL A 76 17.44 5.76 5.49
CA VAL A 76 16.78 4.96 6.53
C VAL A 76 15.30 4.85 6.20
N LEU A 77 14.67 5.97 5.85
CA LEU A 77 13.26 5.99 5.47
C LEU A 77 13.02 5.29 4.12
N VAL A 78 13.94 5.41 3.16
CA VAL A 78 13.87 4.67 1.89
C VAL A 78 13.87 3.17 2.12
N ILE A 79 14.77 2.65 2.97
CA ILE A 79 14.83 1.21 3.28
C ILE A 79 13.54 0.77 3.99
N MET A 80 13.09 1.53 4.98
CA MET A 80 11.87 1.25 5.73
C MET A 80 10.67 1.09 4.79
N THR A 81 10.42 2.07 3.91
CA THR A 81 9.26 2.05 3.01
C THR A 81 9.40 1.03 1.89
N SER A 82 10.61 0.81 1.39
CA SER A 82 10.87 -0.19 0.34
C SER A 82 10.59 -1.62 0.82
N ILE A 83 10.90 -1.93 2.08
CA ILE A 83 10.65 -3.25 2.68
C ILE A 83 9.15 -3.49 2.96
N CYS A 84 8.35 -2.43 3.15
CA CYS A 84 6.92 -2.57 3.40
C CYS A 84 6.18 -3.29 2.27
N LEU A 85 6.59 -3.12 1.02
CA LEU A 85 5.95 -3.79 -0.13
C LEU A 85 6.13 -5.32 -0.11
N PRO A 86 7.36 -5.88 -0.06
CA PRO A 86 7.52 -7.32 0.04
C PRO A 86 6.95 -7.88 1.35
N ALA A 87 7.09 -7.16 2.47
CA ALA A 87 6.51 -7.58 3.74
C ALA A 87 4.98 -7.70 3.67
N SER A 88 4.30 -6.75 3.02
CA SER A 88 2.85 -6.79 2.91
C SER A 88 2.36 -7.89 1.97
N ILE A 89 3.12 -8.25 0.93
CA ILE A 89 2.81 -9.41 0.08
C ILE A 89 2.90 -10.71 0.88
N VAL A 90 3.90 -10.84 1.77
CA VAL A 90 3.99 -11.99 2.67
C VAL A 90 2.79 -12.04 3.60
N LEU A 91 2.41 -10.92 4.22
CA LEU A 91 1.24 -10.85 5.10
C LEU A 91 -0.05 -11.19 4.35
N ALA A 92 -0.23 -10.69 3.13
CA ALA A 92 -1.36 -11.01 2.28
C ALA A 92 -1.46 -12.51 1.88
N TYR A 93 -0.33 -13.22 1.95
CA TYR A 93 -0.30 -14.66 1.74
C TYR A 93 -0.52 -15.44 3.04
N VAL A 94 -0.11 -14.91 4.18
CA VAL A 94 -0.18 -15.64 5.46
C VAL A 94 -1.53 -15.46 6.15
N GLU A 95 -2.11 -14.27 6.07
CA GLU A 95 -3.42 -13.89 6.63
C GLU A 95 -4.53 -13.94 5.56
#